data_AF-A0A938FCW3-F1
#
_entry.id   AF-A0A938FCW3-F1
#
_cell.length_a   1.000
_cell.length_b   1.000
_cell.length_c   1.000
_cell.angle_alpha   90.00
_cell.angle_beta   90.00
_cell.angle_gamma   90.00
#
_symmetry.space_group_name_H-M   'P 1'
#
loop_
_entity.id
_entity.type
_entity.pdbx_description
1 polymer ?
#
loop_
_entity_poly.entity_id
_entity_poly.type
_entity_poly.pdbx_seq_one_letter_code
_entity_poly.pdbx_strand_id
1 'polypeptide(L)' 'MGLARQLKDEIFNCPPTLLIVARAQDAWLAGWSRADGVVTHPIDSFTLSKSALALIASPSVAK' A
#
# COMPACT_ATOMS: atom_id res chain seq x y z
N MET A 1 -8.20 10.45 -4.94
CA MET A 1 -8.32 9.42 -6.00
C MET A 1 -8.02 8.07 -5.38
N GLY A 2 -9.01 7.16 -5.33
CA GLY A 2 -8.98 5.91 -4.57
C GLY A 2 -8.59 4.70 -5.40
N LEU A 3 -7.50 4.79 -6.17
CA LEU A 3 -7.11 3.73 -7.11
C LEU A 3 -6.88 2.39 -6.40
N ALA A 4 -6.21 2.39 -5.25
CA ALA A 4 -6.03 1.17 -4.45
C ALA A 4 -7.37 0.62 -3.91
N ARG A 5 -8.34 1.49 -3.64
CA ARG A 5 -9.66 1.08 -3.20
C ARG A 5 -10.48 0.48 -4.33
N GLN A 6 -10.46 1.10 -5.51
CA GLN A 6 -11.08 0.56 -6.71
C GLN A 6 -10.47 -0.80 -7.08
N LEU A 7 -9.14 -0.92 -7.02
CA LEU A 7 -8.42 -2.18 -7.24
C LEU A 7 -8.96 -3.29 -6.31
N LYS A 8 -9.14 -2.97 -5.02
CA LYS A 8 -9.66 -3.90 -4.02
C LYS A 8 -11.14 -4.23 -4.20
N ASP A 9 -11.92 -3.31 -4.74
CA ASP A 9 -13.36 -3.51 -4.96
C ASP A 9 -13.65 -4.25 -6.29
N GLU A 10 -12.77 -4.14 -7.30
CA GLU A 10 -12.97 -4.73 -8.64
C GLU A 10 -12.22 -6.05 -8.88
N ILE A 11 -11.05 -6.26 -8.25
CA ILE A 11 -10.20 -7.42 -8.51
C ILE A 11 -10.39 -8.46 -7.42
N PHE A 12 -10.94 -9.62 -7.82
CA PHE A 12 -11.01 -10.80 -6.97
C PHE A 12 -9.59 -11.26 -6.61
N ASN A 13 -9.32 -11.45 -5.30
CA ASN A 13 -8.00 -11.75 -4.76
C ASN A 13 -6.93 -10.70 -5.18
N CYS A 14 -7.29 -9.42 -5.04
CA CYS A 14 -6.39 -8.29 -5.31
C CYS A 14 -5.02 -8.48 -4.64
N PRO A 15 -3.90 -8.35 -5.37
CA PRO A 15 -2.57 -8.43 -4.78
C PRO A 15 -2.34 -7.30 -3.76
N PRO A 16 -1.38 -7.46 -2.83
CA PRO A 16 -1.10 -6.44 -1.82
C PRO A 16 -0.63 -5.13 -2.49
N THR A 17 -1.11 -4.02 -1.95
CA THR A 17 -0.87 -2.66 -2.49
C THR A 17 0.06 -1.86 -1.57
N LEU A 18 1.11 -1.29 -2.14
CA LEU A 18 2.06 -0.42 -1.44
C LEU A 18 1.99 1.00 -2.02
N LEU A 19 1.62 1.98 -1.19
CA LEU A 19 1.54 3.38 -1.58
C LEU A 19 2.81 4.14 -1.21
N ILE A 20 3.24 5.05 -2.09
CA ILE A 20 4.33 5.99 -1.82
C ILE A 20 3.71 7.38 -1.68
N VAL A 21 3.89 8.01 -0.51
CA VAL A 21 3.35 9.35 -0.22
C VAL A 21 4.47 10.38 -0.17
N ALA A 22 4.29 11.48 -0.91
CA ALA A 22 5.30 12.54 -0.96
C ALA A 22 5.28 13.45 0.28
N ARG A 23 4.10 13.62 0.90
CA ARG A 23 3.90 14.43 2.10
C ARG A 23 3.42 13.55 3.24
N ALA A 24 3.95 13.77 4.44
CA ALA A 24 3.53 13.03 5.63
C ALA A 24 2.01 13.22 5.91
N GLN A 25 1.45 14.38 5.59
CA GLN A 25 0.02 14.64 5.74
C GLN A 25 -0.84 13.83 4.77
N ASP A 26 -0.30 13.27 3.69
CA ASP A 26 -1.07 12.43 2.76
C ASP A 26 -1.18 10.97 3.28
N ALA A 27 -0.59 10.64 4.43
CA ALA A 27 -0.69 9.30 5.01
C ALA A 27 -2.14 8.87 5.31
N TRP A 28 -3.05 9.81 5.59
CA TRP A 28 -4.47 9.48 5.79
C TRP A 28 -5.12 8.94 4.50
N LEU A 29 -4.64 9.35 3.32
CA LEU A 29 -5.14 8.84 2.04
C LEU A 29 -4.83 7.36 1.87
N ALA A 30 -3.73 6.87 2.46
CA ALA A 30 -3.40 5.45 2.43
C ALA A 30 -4.43 4.62 3.21
N GLY A 31 -4.83 5.09 4.39
CA GLY A 31 -5.88 4.45 5.19
C GLY A 31 -7.25 4.50 4.51
N TRP A 32 -7.64 5.67 3.97
CA TRP A 32 -8.91 5.80 3.23
C TRP A 32 -8.97 4.90 1.98
N SER A 33 -7.84 4.77 1.28
CA SER A 33 -7.69 3.93 0.09
C SER A 33 -7.55 2.44 0.38
N ARG A 34 -7.59 2.02 1.65
CA ARG A 34 -7.36 0.63 2.09
C ARG A 34 -6.01 0.07 1.63
N ALA A 35 -4.95 0.87 1.53
CA ALA A 35 -3.64 0.33 1.13
C ALA A 35 -3.08 -0.63 2.20
N ASP A 36 -2.36 -1.66 1.78
CA ASP A 36 -1.77 -2.66 2.69
C ASP A 36 -0.46 -2.16 3.31
N GLY A 37 0.25 -1.27 2.62
CA GLY A 37 1.44 -0.59 3.13
C GLY A 37 1.56 0.84 2.62
N VAL A 38 2.33 1.64 3.35
CA VAL A 38 2.67 3.02 2.97
C VAL A 38 4.14 3.30 3.24
N VAL A 39 4.80 3.99 2.31
CA VAL A 39 6.18 4.47 2.44
C VAL A 39 6.20 5.96 2.11
N THR A 40 6.95 6.75 2.88
CA THR A 40 7.11 8.18 2.65
C THR A 40 8.28 8.46 1.70
N HIS A 41 8.13 9.47 0.85
CA HIS A 41 9.24 10.08 0.13
C HIS A 41 10.04 11.00 1.09
N PRO A 42 11.38 11.11 0.98
CA PRO A 42 12.27 10.42 0.04
C PRO A 42 12.35 8.91 0.29
N ILE A 43 12.40 8.15 -0.80
CA ILE A 43 12.39 6.68 -0.74
C ILE A 43 13.74 6.20 -0.19
N ASP A 44 13.68 5.49 0.93
CA ASP A 44 14.78 4.66 1.41
C ASP A 44 14.63 3.24 0.83
N SER A 45 15.63 2.79 0.07
CA SER A 45 15.60 1.50 -0.62
C SER A 45 15.44 0.33 0.34
N PHE A 46 16.06 0.38 1.53
CA PHE A 46 15.94 -0.68 2.51
C PHE A 46 14.54 -0.77 3.10
N THR A 47 13.97 0.38 3.48
CA THR A 47 12.60 0.48 3.99
C THR A 47 11.59 0.02 2.95
N LEU A 48 11.77 0.42 1.69
CA LEU A 48 10.92 -0.03 0.58
C LEU A 48 10.97 -1.55 0.42
N SER A 49 12.17 -2.13 0.32
CA SER A 49 12.35 -3.58 0.17
C SER A 49 11.77 -4.34 1.36
N LYS A 50 11.97 -3.86 2.59
CA LYS A 50 11.43 -4.49 3.80
C LYS A 50 9.90 -4.46 3.81
N SER A 51 9.29 -3.32 3.46
CA SER A 51 7.84 -3.18 3.37
C SER A 51 7.25 -4.08 2.27
N ALA A 52 7.88 -4.14 1.10
CA ALA A 52 7.45 -5.02 0.01
C ALA A 52 7.57 -6.51 0.40
N LEU A 53 8.68 -6.91 1.03
CA LEU A 53 8.87 -8.27 1.51
C LEU A 53 7.83 -8.66 2.57
N ALA A 54 7.50 -7.76 3.50
CA ALA A 54 6.47 -8.01 4.50
C ALA A 54 5.09 -8.29 3.85
N LEU A 55 4.75 -7.53 2.80
CA LEU A 55 3.50 -7.70 2.06
C LEU A 55 3.44 -8.99 1.25
N ILE A 56 4.57 -9.43 0.67
CA ILE A 56 4.63 -10.68 -0.11
C ILE A 56 4.66 -11.91 0.81
N ALA A 57 5.39 -11.82 1.94
CA ALA A 57 5.55 -12.94 2.87
C ALA A 57 4.27 -13.27 3.66
N SER A 58 3.41 -12.28 3.86
CA SER A 58 2.07 -12.45 4.44
C SER A 58 1.04 -11.95 3.44
N PRO A 59 0.63 -12.79 2.46
CA PRO A 59 -0.39 -12.38 1.51
C PRO A 59 -1.66 -12.07 2.30
N SER A 60 -1.94 -10.78 2.45
CA SER A 60 -3.20 -10.28 2.97
C SER A 60 -4.25 -10.68 1.94
N VAL A 61 -4.89 -11.83 2.16
CA VAL A 61 -6.13 -12.18 1.47
C VAL A 61 -7.12 -11.12 1.93
N ALA A 62 -7.40 -10.15 1.05
CA ALA A 62 -8.46 -9.20 1.27
C ALA A 62 -9.74 -9.99 1.57
N LYS A 63 -10.25 -9.84 2.80
CA LYS A 63 -11.42 -10.52 3.29
C LYS A 63 -12.69 -9.91 2.73
#